data_AF-A0A2N0B9B5-F1
#
_entry.id   AF-A0A2N0B9B5-F1
#
_cell.length_a   1.000
_cell.length_b   1.000
_cell.length_c   1.000
_cell.angle_alpha   90.00
_cell.angle_beta   90.00
_cell.angle_gamma   90.00
#
_symmetry.space_group_name_H-M   'P 1'
#
loop_
_entity.id
_entity.type
_entity.pdbx_description
1 polymer ?
#
loop_
_entity_poly.entity_id
_entity_poly.type
_entity_poly.pdbx_seq_one_letter_code
_entity_poly.pdbx_strand_id
1 'polypeptide(L)'
;MTPARRYPSSFGKTAERVAGFALLFILVFPQKFLRSTDFSDVYDFYKKGNYDTLVRVSRPALNREEVDYRILLLYTAAEKDPEQIDKTLRSIYERKRSHPGIFYNSVFLFLERCLVLEDSEAGIRWGKIFLEFGASSVRYAEGLYAYACILYEAEKFDEAKRVLIKLKESKSSDRLNKKIRILELSIEKKTEAQT
;
A
#
# COMPACT_ATOMS: atom_id res chain seq x y z
N MET A 1 25.92 -49.64 -67.60
CA MET A 1 24.60 -49.96 -67.01
C MET A 1 24.75 -50.02 -65.51
N THR A 2 24.21 -49.00 -64.85
CA THR A 2 24.41 -48.61 -63.45
C THR A 2 23.38 -49.30 -62.55
N PRO A 3 23.71 -49.72 -61.32
CA PRO A 3 22.71 -50.29 -60.42
C PRO A 3 21.88 -49.18 -59.76
N ALA A 4 20.56 -49.34 -59.79
CA ALA A 4 19.62 -48.48 -59.08
C ALA A 4 19.74 -48.71 -57.56
N ARG A 5 20.19 -47.70 -56.82
CA ARG A 5 20.20 -47.67 -55.35
C ARG A 5 18.77 -47.53 -54.82
N ARG A 6 18.35 -48.46 -53.96
CA ARG A 6 17.19 -48.31 -53.07
C ARG A 6 17.54 -47.33 -51.94
N TYR A 7 16.69 -46.34 -51.71
CA TYR A 7 16.72 -45.52 -50.49
C TYR A 7 15.98 -46.24 -49.35
N PRO A 8 16.55 -46.35 -48.14
CA PRO A 8 15.77 -46.55 -46.93
C PRO A 8 15.44 -45.19 -46.30
N SER A 9 14.14 -44.91 -46.19
CA SER A 9 13.58 -43.88 -45.34
C SER A 9 13.79 -44.23 -43.87
N SER A 10 14.57 -43.43 -43.15
CA SER A 10 14.62 -43.47 -41.68
C SER A 10 14.87 -42.09 -41.07
N PHE A 11 14.00 -41.14 -41.41
CA PHE A 11 13.79 -39.97 -40.56
C PHE A 11 12.80 -40.36 -39.47
N GLY A 12 13.31 -40.62 -38.27
CA GLY A 12 12.43 -40.90 -37.13
C GLY A 12 13.10 -41.58 -35.96
N LYS A 13 14.30 -41.15 -35.52
CA LYS A 13 14.92 -41.63 -34.26
C LYS A 13 15.69 -40.55 -33.51
N THR A 14 15.18 -39.32 -33.50
CA THR A 14 15.80 -38.19 -32.76
C THR A 14 14.79 -37.32 -32.01
N ALA A 15 13.57 -37.82 -31.77
CA ALA A 15 12.56 -37.10 -31.00
C ALA A 15 12.41 -37.57 -29.54
N GLU A 16 12.91 -38.76 -29.18
CA GLU A 16 12.63 -39.35 -27.86
C GLU A 16 13.65 -39.00 -26.75
N ARG A 17 14.79 -38.38 -27.08
CA ARG A 17 15.82 -38.06 -26.07
C ARG A 17 15.76 -36.64 -25.48
N VAL A 18 14.89 -35.77 -25.99
CA VAL A 18 14.73 -34.40 -25.47
C VAL A 18 13.57 -34.29 -24.46
N ALA A 19 12.61 -35.22 -24.50
CA ALA A 19 11.46 -35.22 -23.59
C ALA A 19 11.83 -35.60 -22.13
N GLY A 20 12.88 -36.40 -21.93
CA GLY A 20 13.29 -36.87 -20.59
C GLY A 20 13.97 -35.80 -19.72
N PHE A 21 14.60 -34.79 -20.33
CA PHE A 21 15.28 -33.73 -19.58
C PHE A 21 14.34 -32.57 -19.19
N ALA A 22 13.30 -32.31 -19.98
CA ALA A 22 12.31 -31.26 -19.66
C ALA A 22 11.42 -31.64 -18.46
N LEU A 23 11.13 -32.93 -18.27
CA LEU A 23 10.28 -33.39 -17.17
C LEU A 23 10.98 -33.35 -15.79
N LEU A 24 12.31 -33.43 -15.76
CA LEU A 24 13.11 -33.39 -14.53
C LEU A 24 13.28 -31.96 -13.98
N PHE A 25 13.24 -30.93 -14.83
CA PHE A 25 13.26 -29.55 -14.35
C PHE A 25 11.95 -29.14 -13.66
N ILE A 26 10.81 -29.74 -14.02
CA ILE A 26 9.52 -29.43 -13.39
C ILE A 26 9.43 -29.97 -11.95
N LEU A 27 10.23 -30.99 -11.60
CA LEU A 27 10.22 -31.63 -10.28
C LEU A 27 11.26 -31.09 -9.28
N VAL A 28 12.21 -30.27 -9.73
CA VAL A 28 13.32 -29.74 -8.88
C VAL A 28 13.17 -28.25 -8.57
N PHE A 29 12.22 -27.54 -9.19
CA PHE A 29 11.80 -26.27 -8.65
C PHE A 29 10.95 -26.53 -7.41
N PRO A 30 11.29 -25.96 -6.23
CA PRO A 30 10.34 -25.99 -5.13
C PRO A 30 9.10 -25.29 -5.65
N GLN A 31 8.01 -26.03 -5.82
CA GLN A 31 6.70 -25.42 -5.83
C GLN A 31 6.64 -24.63 -4.53
N LYS A 32 6.95 -23.34 -4.60
CA LYS A 32 6.85 -22.43 -3.46
C LYS A 32 5.37 -22.43 -3.16
N PHE A 33 5.02 -23.32 -2.23
CA PHE A 33 3.79 -23.46 -1.51
C PHE A 33 2.75 -22.46 -1.99
N LEU A 34 1.78 -22.94 -2.77
CA LEU A 34 0.44 -22.34 -2.89
C LEU A 34 -0.28 -22.43 -1.53
N ARG A 35 0.38 -21.99 -0.46
CA ARG A 35 -0.27 -21.73 0.81
C ARG A 35 -0.89 -20.35 0.64
N SER A 36 -2.18 -20.23 0.89
CA SER A 36 -2.77 -18.92 1.06
C SER A 36 -1.96 -18.20 2.14
N THR A 37 -1.30 -17.09 1.80
CA THR A 37 -0.73 -16.22 2.83
C THR A 37 -1.87 -15.79 3.74
N ASP A 38 -1.79 -16.18 5.01
CA ASP A 38 -2.75 -15.83 6.05
C ASP A 38 -2.13 -14.78 6.98
N PHE A 39 -2.96 -14.11 7.77
CA PHE A 39 -2.50 -13.05 8.67
C PHE A 39 -1.41 -13.50 9.65
N SER A 40 -1.47 -14.74 10.16
CA SER A 40 -0.46 -15.29 11.08
C SER A 40 0.94 -15.27 10.48
N ASP A 41 1.07 -15.65 9.21
CA ASP A 41 2.37 -15.70 8.53
C ASP A 41 2.95 -14.29 8.38
N VAL A 42 2.12 -13.34 7.94
CA VAL A 42 2.48 -11.92 7.78
C VAL A 42 2.90 -11.32 9.13
N TYR A 43 2.14 -11.61 10.19
CA TYR A 43 2.42 -11.13 11.53
C TYR A 43 3.70 -11.72 12.12
N ASP A 44 4.02 -12.98 11.82
CA ASP A 44 5.29 -13.59 12.21
C ASP A 44 6.49 -12.94 11.53
N PHE A 45 6.39 -12.60 10.23
CA PHE A 45 7.44 -11.82 9.56
C PHE A 45 7.58 -10.43 10.16
N TYR A 46 6.47 -9.78 10.51
CA TYR A 46 6.48 -8.47 11.17
C TYR A 46 7.23 -8.50 12.50
N LYS A 47 6.89 -9.44 13.39
CA LYS A 47 7.55 -9.61 14.71
C LYS A 47 9.05 -9.89 14.58
N LYS A 48 9.45 -10.61 13.53
CA LYS A 48 10.86 -10.95 13.25
C LYS A 48 11.62 -9.83 12.53
N GLY A 49 10.99 -8.70 12.23
CA GLY A 49 11.59 -7.60 11.46
C GLY A 49 11.90 -7.95 10.00
N ASN A 50 11.34 -9.04 9.47
CA ASN A 50 11.57 -9.49 8.10
C ASN A 50 10.62 -8.78 7.12
N TYR A 51 10.75 -7.45 7.04
CA TYR A 51 9.84 -6.59 6.30
C TYR A 51 9.86 -6.84 4.80
N ASP A 52 11.01 -7.15 4.20
CA ASP A 52 11.09 -7.44 2.77
C ASP A 52 10.29 -8.72 2.41
N THR A 53 10.34 -9.75 3.27
CA THR A 53 9.51 -10.94 3.09
C THR A 53 8.03 -10.64 3.32
N LEU A 54 7.71 -9.90 4.39
CA LEU A 54 6.34 -9.47 4.69
C LEU A 54 5.70 -8.78 3.49
N VAL A 55 6.39 -7.79 2.91
CA VAL A 55 5.93 -7.04 1.73
C VAL A 55 5.69 -8.00 0.57
N ARG A 56 6.67 -8.85 0.26
CA ARG A 56 6.60 -9.81 -0.84
C ARG A 56 5.41 -10.78 -0.72
N VAL A 57 5.13 -11.30 0.47
CA VAL A 57 4.02 -12.25 0.67
C VAL A 57 2.65 -11.57 0.80
N SER A 58 2.62 -10.29 1.20
CA SER A 58 1.38 -9.51 1.36
C SER A 58 0.79 -9.06 0.03
N ARG A 59 1.63 -8.65 -0.94
CA ARG A 59 1.16 -8.19 -2.27
C ARG A 59 0.17 -9.15 -2.95
N PRO A 60 0.47 -10.45 -3.13
CA PRO A 60 -0.50 -11.37 -3.74
C PRO A 60 -1.73 -11.60 -2.85
N ALA A 61 -1.61 -11.53 -1.52
CA ALA A 61 -2.74 -11.66 -0.61
C ALA A 61 -3.72 -10.49 -0.71
N LEU A 62 -3.21 -9.26 -0.87
CA LEU A 62 -3.99 -8.03 -1.01
C LEU A 62 -4.67 -7.88 -2.38
N ASN A 63 -4.25 -8.67 -3.38
CA ASN A 63 -4.88 -8.72 -4.69
C ASN A 63 -6.09 -9.65 -4.77
N ARG A 64 -6.42 -10.38 -3.69
CA ARG A 64 -7.62 -11.21 -3.62
C ARG A 64 -8.90 -10.34 -3.57
N GLU A 65 -10.03 -10.93 -3.96
CA GLU A 65 -11.35 -10.27 -3.90
C GLU A 65 -11.71 -9.89 -2.45
N GLU A 66 -11.50 -10.83 -1.53
CA GLU A 66 -11.58 -10.59 -0.09
C GLU A 66 -10.23 -10.12 0.46
N VAL A 67 -10.21 -8.87 0.92
CA VAL A 67 -9.01 -8.24 1.46
C VAL A 67 -8.97 -8.42 2.98
N ASP A 68 -7.91 -9.05 3.48
CA ASP A 68 -7.59 -9.00 4.91
C ASP A 68 -6.92 -7.65 5.25
N TYR A 69 -7.69 -6.74 5.83
CA TYR A 69 -7.21 -5.40 6.17
C TYR A 69 -6.12 -5.39 7.25
N ARG A 70 -5.94 -6.47 8.01
CA ARG A 70 -4.83 -6.58 8.96
C ARG A 70 -3.51 -6.79 8.23
N ILE A 71 -3.53 -7.57 7.14
CA ILE A 71 -2.40 -7.69 6.22
C ILE A 71 -2.12 -6.34 5.57
N LEU A 72 -3.16 -5.60 5.16
CA LEU A 72 -2.99 -4.26 4.57
C LEU A 72 -2.26 -3.31 5.54
N LEU A 73 -2.68 -3.30 6.81
CA LEU A 73 -2.06 -2.43 7.82
C LEU A 73 -0.57 -2.74 8.00
N LEU A 74 -0.21 -4.02 8.11
CA LEU A 74 1.20 -4.44 8.24
C LEU A 74 1.99 -4.17 6.96
N TYR A 75 1.39 -4.37 5.80
CA TYR A 75 1.98 -4.04 4.51
C TYR A 75 2.29 -2.55 4.40
N THR A 76 1.32 -1.68 4.71
CA THR A 76 1.53 -0.22 4.69
C THR A 76 2.62 0.21 5.66
N ALA A 77 2.69 -0.41 6.84
CA ALA A 77 3.76 -0.12 7.80
C ALA A 77 5.16 -0.51 7.29
N ALA A 78 5.27 -1.61 6.52
CA ALA A 78 6.53 -2.23 6.13
C ALA A 78 7.03 -1.86 4.72
N GLU A 79 6.13 -1.56 3.78
CA GLU A 79 6.48 -1.17 2.42
C GLU A 79 7.24 0.16 2.42
N LYS A 80 8.37 0.19 1.72
CA LYS A 80 9.28 1.34 1.67
C LYS A 80 8.92 2.27 0.53
N ASP A 81 8.36 1.73 -0.55
CA ASP A 81 7.97 2.49 -1.73
C ASP A 81 6.56 3.10 -1.56
N PRO A 82 6.43 4.43 -1.40
CA PRO A 82 5.13 5.08 -1.24
C PRO A 82 4.22 4.89 -2.46
N GLU A 83 4.76 4.77 -3.67
CA GLU A 83 3.96 4.58 -4.88
C GLU A 83 3.26 3.21 -4.87
N GLN A 84 3.92 2.17 -4.36
CA GLN A 84 3.31 0.85 -4.21
C GLN A 84 2.19 0.84 -3.17
N ILE A 85 2.32 1.66 -2.12
CA ILE A 85 1.26 1.82 -1.13
C ILE A 85 0.08 2.56 -1.74
N ASP A 86 0.31 3.69 -2.42
CA ASP A 86 -0.75 4.44 -3.10
C ASP A 86 -1.50 3.55 -4.10
N LYS A 87 -0.76 2.79 -4.92
CA LYS A 87 -1.34 1.84 -5.87
C LYS A 87 -2.19 0.77 -5.18
N THR A 88 -1.70 0.21 -4.08
CA THR A 88 -2.40 -0.85 -3.33
C THR A 88 -3.66 -0.30 -2.67
N LEU A 89 -3.57 0.86 -2.01
CA LEU A 89 -4.71 1.51 -1.38
C LEU A 89 -5.77 1.90 -2.41
N ARG A 90 -5.38 2.49 -3.56
CA ARG A 90 -6.32 2.83 -4.64
C ARG A 90 -7.03 1.59 -5.18
N SER A 91 -6.26 0.55 -5.51
CA SER A 91 -6.81 -0.70 -6.02
C SER A 91 -7.80 -1.34 -5.05
N ILE A 92 -7.58 -1.25 -3.73
CA ILE A 92 -8.51 -1.78 -2.73
C ILE A 92 -9.73 -0.87 -2.57
N TYR A 93 -9.52 0.45 -2.56
CA TYR A 93 -10.56 1.46 -2.41
C TYR A 93 -11.60 1.39 -3.53
N GLU A 94 -11.16 1.22 -4.76
CA GLU A 94 -12.02 1.19 -5.94
C GLU A 94 -12.91 -0.07 -6.02
N ARG A 95 -12.57 -1.14 -5.29
CA ARG A 95 -13.32 -2.41 -5.34
C ARG A 95 -14.66 -2.35 -4.60
N LYS A 96 -14.84 -1.44 -3.63
CA LYS A 96 -16.02 -1.41 -2.76
C LYS A 96 -16.45 0.03 -2.47
N ARG A 97 -17.74 0.23 -2.20
CA ARG A 97 -18.27 1.57 -1.85
C ARG A 97 -17.88 2.03 -0.45
N SER A 98 -17.55 1.10 0.45
CA SER A 98 -17.20 1.38 1.84
C SER A 98 -16.15 0.42 2.37
N HIS A 99 -15.41 0.90 3.37
CA HIS A 99 -14.32 0.16 4.00
C HIS A 99 -14.41 0.23 5.52
N PRO A 100 -13.89 -0.78 6.24
CA PRO A 100 -13.86 -0.77 7.70
C PRO A 100 -12.79 0.20 8.23
N GLY A 101 -12.90 0.58 9.50
CA GLY A 101 -11.96 1.51 10.15
C GLY A 101 -10.48 1.12 10.02
N ILE A 102 -10.16 -0.17 9.98
CA ILE A 102 -8.79 -0.68 9.79
C ILE A 102 -8.19 -0.33 8.41
N PHE A 103 -9.02 -0.18 7.38
CA PHE A 103 -8.57 0.35 6.10
C PHE A 103 -8.10 1.80 6.29
N TYR A 104 -8.90 2.63 6.95
CA TYR A 104 -8.55 4.02 7.21
C TYR A 104 -7.38 4.16 8.18
N ASN A 105 -7.17 3.22 9.11
CA ASN A 105 -5.92 3.16 9.88
C ASN A 105 -4.69 2.99 8.97
N SER A 106 -4.82 2.25 7.87
CA SER A 106 -3.76 2.10 6.86
C SER A 106 -3.58 3.39 6.05
N VAL A 107 -4.68 4.06 5.68
CA VAL A 107 -4.63 5.39 5.04
C VAL A 107 -3.95 6.41 5.94
N PHE A 108 -4.21 6.39 7.25
CA PHE A 108 -3.53 7.24 8.22
C PHE A 108 -2.00 7.04 8.19
N LEU A 109 -1.52 5.79 8.23
CA LEU A 109 -0.09 5.50 8.13
C LEU A 109 0.50 6.02 6.81
N PHE A 110 -0.27 5.95 5.73
CA PHE A 110 0.15 6.48 4.44
C PHE A 110 0.22 8.02 4.44
N LEU A 111 -0.73 8.70 5.08
CA LEU A 111 -0.69 10.16 5.25
C LEU A 111 0.54 10.61 6.04
N GLU A 112 0.91 9.91 7.12
CA GLU A 112 2.15 10.20 7.84
C GLU A 112 3.38 10.08 6.93
N ARG A 113 3.40 9.08 6.06
CA ARG A 113 4.48 8.89 5.09
C ARG A 113 4.50 9.98 4.01
N CYS A 114 3.35 10.35 3.45
CA CYS A 114 3.24 11.46 2.51
C CYS A 114 3.76 12.77 3.12
N LEU A 115 3.41 13.05 4.37
CA LEU A 115 3.91 14.23 5.08
C LEU A 115 5.44 14.22 5.23
N VAL A 116 6.02 13.08 5.65
CA VAL A 116 7.47 12.95 5.84
C VAL A 116 8.25 13.04 4.52
N LEU A 117 7.67 12.54 3.43
CA LEU A 117 8.28 12.55 2.10
C LEU A 117 7.91 13.79 1.27
N GLU A 118 7.16 14.73 1.85
CA GLU A 118 6.65 15.93 1.18
C GLU A 118 5.83 15.62 -0.10
N ASP A 119 5.27 14.41 -0.20
CA ASP A 119 4.38 13.99 -1.29
C ASP A 119 2.98 14.58 -1.08
N SER A 120 2.88 15.86 -1.43
CA SER A 120 1.65 16.63 -1.30
C SER A 120 0.55 16.12 -2.23
N GLU A 121 0.88 15.55 -3.38
CA GLU A 121 -0.13 15.12 -4.35
C GLU A 121 -0.91 13.89 -3.86
N ALA A 122 -0.19 12.84 -3.46
CA ALA A 122 -0.82 11.65 -2.88
C ALA A 122 -1.43 11.97 -1.50
N GLY A 123 -0.73 12.77 -0.70
CA GLY A 123 -1.19 13.21 0.61
C GLY A 123 -2.53 13.96 0.56
N ILE A 124 -2.70 14.87 -0.39
CA ILE A 124 -3.96 15.61 -0.57
C ILE A 124 -5.08 14.69 -1.06
N ARG A 125 -4.82 13.78 -2.01
CA ARG A 125 -5.84 12.82 -2.48
C ARG A 125 -6.38 11.97 -1.33
N TRP A 126 -5.48 11.32 -0.60
CA TRP A 126 -5.87 10.46 0.52
C TRP A 126 -6.41 11.25 1.70
N GLY A 127 -5.94 12.48 1.91
CA GLY A 127 -6.44 13.36 2.95
C GLY A 127 -7.91 13.71 2.75
N LYS A 128 -8.34 13.99 1.51
CA LYS A 128 -9.75 14.21 1.17
C LYS A 128 -10.61 12.98 1.44
N ILE A 129 -10.17 11.81 0.98
CA ILE A 129 -10.85 10.53 1.24
C ILE A 129 -10.96 10.26 2.75
N PHE A 130 -9.88 10.51 3.49
CA PHE A 130 -9.84 10.29 4.93
C PHE A 130 -10.72 11.28 5.70
N LEU A 131 -10.78 12.54 5.28
CA LEU A 131 -11.67 13.56 5.86
C LEU A 131 -13.14 13.15 5.76
N GLU A 132 -13.53 12.58 4.61
CA GLU A 132 -14.92 12.22 4.29
C GLU A 132 -15.32 10.88 4.91
N PHE A 133 -14.49 9.85 4.80
CA PHE A 133 -14.86 8.47 5.16
C PHE A 133 -14.08 7.89 6.35
N GLY A 134 -13.03 8.57 6.80
CA GLY A 134 -12.09 8.07 7.80
C GLY A 134 -12.58 8.11 9.26
N ALA A 135 -13.80 8.58 9.55
CA ALA A 135 -14.31 8.76 10.91
C ALA A 135 -14.33 7.46 11.75
N SER A 136 -14.35 6.29 11.10
CA SER A 136 -14.26 4.98 11.75
C SER A 136 -12.83 4.57 12.15
N SER A 137 -11.81 5.34 11.76
CA SER A 137 -10.42 5.14 12.16
C SER A 137 -10.22 5.48 13.63
N VAL A 138 -9.46 4.65 14.35
CA VAL A 138 -9.05 4.96 15.74
C VAL A 138 -8.00 6.08 15.78
N ARG A 139 -7.48 6.48 14.61
CA ARG A 139 -6.50 7.56 14.40
C ARG A 139 -7.11 8.72 13.64
N TYR A 140 -8.44 8.90 13.71
CA TYR A 140 -9.13 9.93 12.93
C TYR A 140 -8.60 11.33 13.24
N ALA A 141 -8.48 11.69 14.51
CA ALA A 141 -7.99 13.00 14.92
C ALA A 141 -6.55 13.25 14.46
N GLU A 142 -5.65 12.26 14.64
CA GLU A 142 -4.27 12.35 14.17
C GLU A 142 -4.16 12.40 12.65
N GLY A 143 -5.02 11.69 11.92
CA GLY A 143 -5.03 11.71 10.46
C GLY A 143 -5.55 13.02 9.89
N LEU A 144 -6.56 13.65 10.50
CA LEU A 144 -6.97 15.00 10.15
C LEU A 144 -5.85 16.01 10.39
N TYR A 145 -5.11 15.86 11.50
CA TYR A 145 -3.97 16.71 11.78
C TYR A 145 -2.85 16.52 10.73
N ALA A 146 -2.49 15.27 10.39
CA ALA A 146 -1.53 14.99 9.33
C ALA A 146 -1.97 15.59 7.99
N TYR A 147 -3.25 15.48 7.64
CA TYR A 147 -3.79 16.09 6.43
C TYR A 147 -3.71 17.62 6.46
N ALA A 148 -4.01 18.27 7.60
CA ALA A 148 -3.85 19.70 7.76
C ALA A 148 -2.38 20.15 7.59
N CYS A 149 -1.42 19.38 8.10
CA CYS A 149 0.01 19.63 7.86
C CYS A 149 0.37 19.51 6.37
N ILE A 150 -0.10 18.48 5.68
CA ILE A 150 0.14 18.32 4.23
C ILE A 150 -0.42 19.53 3.45
N LEU A 151 -1.62 19.99 3.79
CA LEU A 151 -2.21 21.18 3.17
C LEU A 151 -1.40 22.44 3.47
N TYR A 152 -0.84 22.57 4.67
CA TYR A 152 0.03 23.68 5.05
C TYR A 152 1.32 23.70 4.23
N GLU A 153 2.00 22.56 4.09
CA GLU A 153 3.22 22.45 3.28
C GLU A 153 2.94 22.72 1.80
N ALA A 154 1.76 22.32 1.31
CA ALA A 154 1.29 22.63 -0.04
C ALA A 154 0.75 24.06 -0.22
N GLU A 155 0.92 24.93 0.78
CA GLU A 155 0.45 26.33 0.82
C GLU A 155 -1.08 26.51 0.62
N LYS A 156 -1.86 25.46 0.89
CA LYS A 156 -3.33 25.45 0.83
C LYS A 156 -3.94 25.86 2.16
N PHE A 157 -3.59 27.05 2.63
CA PHE A 157 -3.90 27.51 3.99
C PHE A 157 -5.39 27.53 4.32
N ASP A 158 -6.25 27.94 3.39
CA ASP A 158 -7.70 27.97 3.61
C ASP A 158 -8.30 26.56 3.76
N GLU A 159 -7.81 25.59 2.99
CA GLU A 159 -8.18 24.19 3.15
C GLU A 159 -7.69 23.66 4.50
N ALA A 160 -6.45 23.97 4.89
CA ALA A 160 -5.88 23.56 6.17
C ALA A 160 -6.72 24.09 7.35
N LYS A 161 -7.10 25.38 7.34
CA LYS A 161 -7.98 25.99 8.35
C LYS A 161 -9.32 25.27 8.48
N ARG A 162 -9.96 24.91 7.36
CA ARG A 162 -11.23 24.16 7.37
C ARG A 162 -11.08 22.78 8.01
N VAL A 163 -9.98 22.07 7.71
CA VAL A 163 -9.70 20.77 8.33
C VAL A 163 -9.46 20.92 9.84
N LEU A 164 -8.73 21.96 10.27
CA LEU A 164 -8.48 22.23 11.69
C LEU A 164 -9.76 22.58 12.46
N ILE A 165 -10.70 23.31 11.85
CA ILE A 165 -12.02 23.57 12.45
C ILE A 165 -12.74 22.24 12.71
N LYS A 166 -12.85 21.37 11.70
CA LYS A 166 -13.48 20.06 11.85
C LYS A 166 -12.77 19.17 12.88
N LEU A 167 -11.44 19.21 12.93
CA LEU A 167 -10.67 18.46 13.93
C LEU A 167 -11.01 18.90 15.37
N LYS A 168 -11.25 20.19 15.61
CA LYS A 168 -11.62 20.71 16.93
C LYS A 168 -13.02 20.27 17.38
N GLU A 169 -13.89 19.88 16.46
CA GLU A 169 -15.20 19.28 16.79
C GLU A 169 -15.06 17.84 17.33
N SER A 170 -13.92 17.20 17.08
CA SER A 170 -13.64 15.84 17.58
C SER A 170 -12.97 15.87 18.95
N LYS A 171 -13.27 14.87 19.80
CA LYS A 171 -12.54 14.65 21.05
C LYS A 171 -11.08 14.33 20.73
N SER A 172 -10.16 15.18 21.18
CA SER A 172 -8.72 15.04 20.95
C SER A 172 -7.95 15.19 22.26
N SER A 173 -6.72 14.66 22.30
CA SER A 173 -5.86 14.75 23.48
C SER A 173 -5.28 16.16 23.65
N ASP A 174 -4.93 16.54 24.89
CA ASP A 174 -4.25 17.82 25.17
C ASP A 174 -2.97 18.00 24.35
N ARG A 175 -2.24 16.90 24.11
CA ARG A 175 -1.05 16.91 23.27
C ARG A 175 -1.39 17.30 21.82
N LEU A 176 -2.49 16.78 21.28
CA LEU A 176 -2.94 17.12 19.94
C LEU A 176 -3.48 18.56 19.87
N ASN A 177 -4.19 19.02 20.89
CA ASN A 177 -4.67 20.41 20.99
C ASN A 177 -3.54 21.44 20.93
N LYS A 178 -2.42 21.17 21.62
CA LYS A 178 -1.21 22.01 21.53
C LYS A 178 -0.65 22.05 20.10
N LYS A 179 -0.60 20.91 19.42
CA LYS A 179 -0.13 20.81 18.03
C LYS A 179 -1.04 21.55 17.05
N ILE A 180 -2.36 21.46 17.24
CA ILE A 180 -3.35 22.23 16.46
C ILE A 180 -3.08 23.72 16.59
N ARG A 181 -2.93 24.21 17.83
CA ARG A 181 -2.70 25.64 18.07
C ARG A 181 -1.42 26.14 17.44
N ILE A 182 -0.35 25.34 17.47
CA ILE A 182 0.92 25.69 16.81
C ILE A 182 0.70 25.84 15.30
N LEU A 183 0.00 24.89 14.66
CA LEU A 183 -0.25 24.93 13.22
C LEU A 183 -1.12 26.14 12.81
N GLU A 184 -2.13 26.49 13.61
CA GLU A 184 -2.94 27.69 13.38
C GLU A 184 -2.09 28.97 13.35
N LEU A 185 -1.23 29.16 14.36
CA LEU A 185 -0.32 30.31 14.43
C LEU A 185 0.66 30.34 13.25
N SER A 186 1.16 29.17 12.83
CA SER A 186 2.03 29.03 11.67
C SER A 186 1.33 29.41 10.36
N ILE A 187 0.03 29.09 10.24
CA ILE A 187 -0.80 29.49 9.10
C ILE A 187 -1.02 31.02 9.11
N GLU A 188 -1.45 31.57 10.23
CA GLU A 188 -1.69 33.03 10.40
C GLU A 188 -0.45 33.83 9.97
N LYS A 189 0.71 33.46 10.52
CA LYS A 189 2.00 34.11 10.20
C LYS A 189 2.36 34.03 8.71
N LYS A 190 2.13 32.89 8.04
CA LYS A 190 2.42 32.75 6.61
C LYS A 190 1.45 33.54 5.73
N THR A 191 0.16 33.58 6.09
CA THR A 191 -0.84 34.34 5.34
C THR A 191 -0.61 35.84 5.44
N GLU A 192 -0.27 36.36 6.63
CA GLU A 192 0.08 37.79 6.83
C GLU A 192 1.32 38.21 6.05
N ALA A 193 2.28 37.31 5.84
CA ALA A 193 3.48 37.59 5.05
C ALA A 193 3.22 37.64 3.53
N GLN A 194 2.06 37.17 3.06
CA GLN A 194 1.66 37.14 1.65
C GLN A 194 0.75 38.30 1.24
N THR A 195 0.29 39.10 2.21
CA THR A 195 -0.53 40.31 2.03
C THR A 195 0.30 41.57 2.11
#